data_AF-A0A921IWB3-F1
#
_entry.id   AF-A0A921IWB3-F1
#
_cell.length_a   1.000
_cell.length_b   1.000
_cell.length_c   1.000
_cell.angle_alpha   90.00
_cell.angle_beta   90.00
_cell.angle_gamma   90.00
#
_symmetry.space_group_name_H-M   'P 1'
#
loop_
_entity.id
_entity.type
_entity.pdbx_description
1 polymer ?
#
loop_
_entity_poly.entity_id
_entity_poly.type
_entity_poly.pdbx_seq_one_letter_code
_entity_poly.pdbx_strand_id
1 'polypeptide(L)'
;MAFAAATEPISAKLRKDEKERLTAVCDEIGASPSNAIRMFASAFNYLSGFPFDPSNPRRFSPETLAAMDDAAAVGASPAPTAR
;
A
#
# COMPACT_ATOMS: atom_id res chain seq x y z
N MET A 1 -31.52 13.71 -23.50
CA MET A 1 -31.17 14.01 -22.10
C MET A 1 -29.79 13.44 -21.84
N ALA A 2 -28.74 14.25 -21.97
CA ALA A 2 -27.40 13.82 -21.60
C ALA A 2 -27.32 13.86 -20.08
N PHE A 3 -27.26 12.69 -19.44
CA PHE A 3 -26.80 12.62 -18.06
C PHE A 3 -25.32 13.02 -18.08
N ALA A 4 -25.04 14.29 -17.81
CA ALA A 4 -23.72 14.65 -17.35
C ALA A 4 -23.50 13.81 -16.10
N ALA A 5 -22.57 12.86 -16.15
CA ALA A 5 -22.18 12.10 -14.98
C ALA A 5 -21.73 13.13 -13.93
N ALA A 6 -22.56 13.39 -12.93
CA ALA A 6 -22.29 14.38 -11.91
C ALA A 6 -21.05 13.90 -11.15
N THR A 7 -19.92 14.55 -11.37
CA THR A 7 -18.69 14.28 -10.63
C THR A 7 -18.77 15.01 -9.30
N GLU A 8 -18.79 14.27 -8.20
CA GLU A 8 -18.74 14.84 -6.86
C GLU A 8 -17.31 14.80 -6.29
N PRO A 9 -16.86 15.87 -5.61
CA PRO A 9 -15.51 15.91 -5.04
C PRO A 9 -15.41 15.06 -3.78
N ILE A 10 -14.29 14.36 -3.64
CA ILE A 10 -13.90 13.70 -2.39
C ILE A 10 -12.76 14.53 -1.77
N SER A 11 -12.95 14.98 -0.52
CA SER A 11 -11.93 15.73 0.22
C SER A 11 -11.56 14.97 1.50
N ALA A 12 -10.27 14.69 1.66
CA ALA A 12 -9.72 14.05 2.83
C ALA A 12 -8.46 14.79 3.26
N LYS A 13 -8.28 14.97 4.58
CA LYS A 13 -7.07 15.56 5.14
C LYS A 13 -6.03 14.47 5.33
N LEU A 14 -4.82 14.69 4.78
CA LEU A 14 -3.64 13.86 5.02
C LEU A 14 -2.62 14.65 5.82
N ARG A 15 -1.72 13.95 6.53
CA ARG A 15 -0.53 14.60 7.06
C ARG A 15 0.38 15.05 5.92
N LYS A 16 1.23 16.03 6.20
CA LYS A 16 2.12 16.63 5.19
C LYS A 16 3.07 15.60 4.58
N ASP A 17 3.71 14.80 5.43
CA ASP A 17 4.61 13.71 5.06
C ASP A 17 3.92 12.63 4.22
N GLU A 18 2.71 12.24 4.61
CA GLU A 18 1.90 11.26 3.86
C GLU A 18 1.55 11.77 2.47
N LYS A 19 1.16 13.05 2.36
CA LYS A 19 0.82 13.66 1.09
C LYS A 19 2.03 13.72 0.16
N GLU A 20 3.18 14.16 0.68
CA GLU A 20 4.43 14.23 -0.09
C GLU A 20 4.82 12.85 -0.63
N ARG A 21 4.75 11.81 0.22
CA ARG A 21 5.06 10.45 -0.18
C ARG A 21 4.06 9.88 -1.19
N LEU A 22 2.76 10.13 -0.99
CA LEU A 22 1.72 9.71 -1.93
C LEU A 22 1.96 10.34 -3.32
N THR A 23 2.25 11.65 -3.36
CA THR A 23 2.54 12.34 -4.61
C THR A 23 3.77 11.76 -5.30
N ALA A 24 4.88 11.57 -4.59
CA ALA A 24 6.11 11.00 -5.16
C ALA A 24 5.86 9.62 -5.78
N VAL A 25 5.17 8.72 -5.07
CA VAL A 25 4.85 7.38 -5.58
C VAL A 25 3.93 7.45 -6.81
N CYS A 26 2.94 8.36 -6.80
CA CYS A 26 2.07 8.56 -7.95
C CYS A 26 2.85 9.01 -9.19
N ASP A 27 3.77 9.96 -9.02
CA ASP A 27 4.62 10.46 -10.10
C ASP A 27 5.53 9.36 -10.66
N GLU A 28 6.11 8.52 -9.80
CA GLU A 28 6.95 7.37 -10.19
C GLU A 28 6.21 6.36 -11.07
N ILE A 29 4.93 6.09 -10.78
CA ILE A 29 4.11 5.13 -11.53
C ILE A 29 3.36 5.78 -12.71
N GLY A 30 3.57 7.07 -12.96
CA GLY A 30 2.89 7.81 -14.04
C GLY A 30 1.39 8.03 -13.80
N ALA A 31 0.96 8.10 -12.55
CA ALA A 31 -0.42 8.36 -12.15
C ALA A 31 -0.54 9.70 -11.41
N SER A 32 -1.70 10.35 -11.48
CA SER A 32 -2.00 11.45 -10.55
C SER A 32 -2.62 10.91 -9.26
N PRO A 33 -2.46 11.60 -8.11
CA PRO A 33 -3.13 11.20 -6.87
C PRO A 33 -4.65 11.08 -7.03
N SER A 34 -5.28 11.96 -7.80
CA SER A 34 -6.72 11.89 -8.09
C SER A 34 -7.08 10.64 -8.90
N ASN A 35 -6.25 10.24 -9.87
CA ASN A 35 -6.46 9.02 -10.63
C ASN A 35 -6.30 7.78 -9.74
N ALA A 36 -5.28 7.76 -8.88
CA ALA A 36 -5.05 6.68 -7.92
C ALA A 36 -6.25 6.52 -6.96
N ILE A 37 -6.79 7.63 -6.44
CA ILE A 37 -7.99 7.62 -5.58
C ILE A 37 -9.22 7.10 -6.35
N ARG A 38 -9.41 7.51 -7.61
CA ARG A 38 -10.51 6.99 -8.45
C ARG A 38 -10.42 5.49 -8.68
N MET A 39 -9.22 4.99 -8.98
CA MET A 39 -8.96 3.56 -9.15
C MET A 39 -9.23 2.79 -7.85
N PHE A 40 -8.76 3.32 -6.72
CA PHE A 40 -9.03 2.75 -5.40
C PHE A 40 -10.52 2.68 -5.10
N ALA A 41 -11.27 3.78 -5.29
CA ALA A 41 -12.70 3.82 -5.04
C ALA A 41 -13.47 2.82 -5.93
N SER A 42 -13.07 2.66 -7.20
CA SER A 42 -13.64 1.67 -8.11
C SER A 42 -13.41 0.24 -7.61
N ALA A 43 -12.18 -0.09 -7.20
CA ALA A 43 -11.84 -1.42 -6.69
C ALA A 43 -12.53 -1.71 -5.36
N PHE A 44 -12.59 -0.71 -4.47
CA PHE A 44 -13.23 -0.81 -3.17
C PHE A 44 -14.72 -1.14 -3.30
N ASN A 45 -15.42 -0.43 -4.17
CA ASN A 45 -16.85 -0.65 -4.43
C ASN A 45 -17.11 -2.00 -5.11
N TYR A 46 -16.24 -2.41 -6.04
CA TYR A 46 -16.38 -3.70 -6.71
C TYR A 46 -16.23 -4.88 -5.74
N LEU A 47 -15.32 -4.79 -4.78
CA LEU A 47 -15.04 -5.86 -3.81
C LEU A 47 -15.88 -5.75 -2.53
N SER A 48 -16.69 -4.69 -2.37
CA SER A 48 -17.37 -4.35 -1.10
C SER A 48 -16.42 -4.26 0.10
N GLY A 49 -15.20 -3.78 -0.11
CA GLY A 49 -14.16 -3.76 0.91
C GLY A 49 -12.79 -3.34 0.38
N PHE A 50 -11.77 -3.35 1.24
CA PHE A 50 -10.43 -2.97 0.80
C PHE A 50 -9.87 -3.96 -0.24
N PRO A 51 -9.25 -3.48 -1.32
CA PRO A 51 -8.60 -4.33 -2.33
C PRO A 51 -7.29 -4.97 -1.83
N PHE A 52 -6.94 -4.76 -0.57
CA PHE A 52 -5.83 -5.36 0.15
C PHE A 52 -6.32 -5.77 1.53
N ASP A 53 -5.70 -6.80 2.11
CA ASP A 53 -5.98 -7.20 3.49
C ASP A 53 -5.39 -6.15 4.45
N PRO A 54 -6.22 -5.37 5.18
CA PRO A 54 -5.71 -4.39 6.15
C PRO A 54 -5.03 -5.06 7.35
N SER A 55 -5.31 -6.35 7.61
CA SER A 55 -4.69 -7.13 8.68
C SER A 55 -3.30 -7.63 8.30
N ASN A 56 -2.98 -7.65 7.00
CA ASN A 56 -1.66 -7.99 6.46
C ASN A 56 -1.15 -6.90 5.51
N PRO A 57 -0.61 -5.78 6.06
CA PRO A 57 -0.21 -4.61 5.28
C PRO A 57 0.86 -4.89 4.23
N ARG A 58 1.63 -5.98 4.39
CA ARG A 58 2.73 -6.38 3.50
C ARG A 58 2.35 -7.47 2.50
N ARG A 59 1.14 -8.04 2.60
CA ARG A 59 0.62 -9.15 1.78
C ARG A 59 1.55 -10.36 1.67
N PHE A 60 2.40 -10.60 2.67
CA PHE A 60 3.27 -11.78 2.66
C PHE A 60 2.47 -13.03 3.04
N SER A 61 2.74 -14.14 2.35
CA SER A 61 2.21 -15.43 2.77
C SER A 61 2.83 -15.83 4.13
N PRO A 62 2.20 -16.72 4.91
CA PRO A 62 2.81 -17.25 6.13
C PRO A 62 4.21 -17.85 5.88
N GLU A 63 4.40 -18.47 4.72
CA GLU A 63 5.69 -19.00 4.27
C GLU A 63 6.72 -17.88 4.03
N THR A 64 6.34 -16.78 3.37
CA THR A 64 7.23 -15.63 3.17
C THR A 64 7.58 -14.96 4.49
N LEU A 65 6.63 -14.86 5.43
CA LEU A 65 6.88 -14.34 6.77
C LEU A 65 7.89 -15.22 7.52
N ALA A 66 7.69 -16.55 7.50
CA ALA A 66 8.62 -17.50 8.11
C ALA A 66 10.04 -17.42 7.50
N ALA A 67 10.14 -17.31 6.18
CA ALA A 67 11.43 -17.17 5.50
C ALA A 67 12.16 -15.86 5.87
N MET A 68 11.42 -14.77 6.09
CA MET A 68 11.99 -13.51 6.57
C MET A 68 12.50 -13.61 8.01
N ASP A 69 11.76 -14.30 8.88
CA ASP A 69 12.16 -14.56 10.26
C ASP A 69 13.42 -15.45 10.32
N ASP A 70 13.48 -16.50 9.50
CA ASP A 70 14.65 -17.38 9.37
C ASP A 70 15.89 -16.60 8.88
N ALA A 71 15.72 -15.74 7.88
CA ALA A 71 16.82 -14.91 7.36
C ALA A 71 17.34 -13.90 8.41
N ALA A 72 16.45 -13.32 9.22
CA ALA A 72 16.83 -12.43 10.31
C ALA A 72 17.58 -13.17 11.43
N ALA A 73 17.20 -14.42 11.73
CA ALA A 73 17.87 -15.26 12.72
C ALA A 73 19.27 -15.69 12.26
N VAL A 74 19.47 -15.99 10.97
CA VAL A 74 20.78 -16.37 10.41
C VAL A 74 21.76 -15.18 10.37
N GLY A 75 21.25 -13.96 10.16
CA GLY A 75 22.06 -12.73 10.22
C GLY A 75 22.52 -12.33 11.63
N ALA A 76 21.97 -12.97 12.68
CA ALA A 76 22.25 -12.69 14.09
C ALA A 76 23.08 -13.79 14.78
N SER A 77 23.83 -14.61 14.03
CA SER A 77 24.78 -15.54 14.65
C SER A 77 25.94 -14.77 15.29
N PRO A 78 26.18 -14.87 16.61
CA PRO A 78 27.36 -14.28 17.22
C PRO A 78 28.60 -14.96 16.64
N ALA A 79 29.58 -14.13 16.26
CA ALA A 79 30.88 -14.55 15.75
C ALA A 79 31.42 -15.77 16.52
N PRO A 80 32.04 -16.76 15.84
CA PRO A 80 32.53 -17.96 16.50
C PRO A 80 33.58 -17.56 17.53
N THR A 81 33.27 -17.71 18.82
CA THR A 81 34.26 -17.63 19.89
C THR A 81 35.20 -18.81 19.73
N ALA A 82 36.37 -18.53 19.12
CA ALA A 82 37.50 -19.44 19.10
C ALA A 82 37.98 -19.70 20.54
N ARG A 83 38.06 -20.97 20.91
CA ARG A 83 38.91 -21.48 22.00
C ARG A 83 39.48 -22.83 21.59
#